data_AF-A0ABD4UIA8-F1
#
_entry.id   AF-A0ABD4UIA8-F1
#
_cell.length_a   1.000
_cell.length_b   1.000
_cell.length_c   1.000
_cell.angle_alpha   90.00
_cell.angle_beta   90.00
_cell.angle_gamma   90.00
#
_symmetry.space_group_name_H-M   'P 1'
#
loop_
_entity.id
_entity.type
_entity.pdbx_description
1 polymer ?
#
loop_
_entity_poly.entity_id
_entity_poly.type
_entity_poly.pdbx_seq_one_letter_code
_entity_poly.pdbx_strand_id
1 'polypeptide(L)'
;MSAPTGWATRQGTLARPLTIDGHGLHTGRRVGVRILPAHPEDGVTGIVFRRVEHGRTLATLPVDPALRRAQPLCTMLRNADGIGVRTIEHLLASLLACEIDHAIVELDAEEVPILDGSATPWVDAIRACGRVALDAPKRFIRVLRPLVVTDGDGNQRREMRIEPAPRYELSVRNDLRGFGDMHWDGALTPAAFATDIAPSRSYGRVKWAVPAIVAGYLRGVPILRGARPSCTASIVGNRVLGGMRLPEEFVRHRVLDLIGDLALAGAPLLARVSALRPSHEMNFRLVDALLAAPDAWQWAEFFET
;
A
#
# COMPACT_ATOMS: atom_id res chain seq x y z
N MET A 1 16.50 14.72 -18.63
CA MET A 1 15.07 15.00 -18.39
C MET A 1 14.93 15.23 -16.89
N SER A 2 14.09 16.17 -16.45
CA SER A 2 13.80 16.37 -15.03
C SER A 2 12.85 15.30 -14.49
N ALA A 3 12.95 14.99 -13.19
CA ALA A 3 11.99 14.14 -12.52
C ALA A 3 10.57 14.72 -12.62
N PRO A 4 9.51 13.88 -12.56
CA PRO A 4 8.14 14.36 -12.52
C PRO A 4 7.94 15.34 -11.36
N THR A 5 7.12 16.37 -11.59
CA THR A 5 6.89 17.45 -10.62
C THR A 5 6.55 16.90 -9.23
N GLY A 6 7.28 17.36 -8.21
CA GLY A 6 7.06 17.00 -6.81
C GLY A 6 7.83 15.77 -6.32
N TRP A 7 8.53 15.05 -7.19
CA TRP A 7 9.37 13.90 -6.81
C TRP A 7 10.85 14.27 -6.78
N ALA A 8 11.60 13.65 -5.88
CA ALA A 8 13.04 13.71 -5.80
C ALA A 8 13.71 13.05 -7.02
N THR A 9 14.91 13.53 -7.34
CA THR A 9 15.76 13.07 -8.46
C THR A 9 16.64 11.88 -8.07
N ARG A 10 16.94 11.72 -6.78
CA ARG A 10 17.79 10.65 -6.23
C ARG A 10 16.98 9.66 -5.41
N GLN A 11 17.42 8.41 -5.34
CA GLN A 11 16.86 7.42 -4.41
C GLN A 11 17.04 7.89 -2.95
N GLY A 12 16.23 7.37 -2.04
CA GLY A 12 16.28 7.76 -0.63
C GLY A 12 16.11 6.61 0.35
N THR A 13 16.62 6.85 1.55
CA THR A 13 16.36 6.03 2.74
C THR A 13 16.03 6.93 3.94
N LEU A 14 15.64 6.35 5.07
CA LEU A 14 15.39 7.11 6.30
C LEU A 14 16.70 7.74 6.81
N ALA A 15 16.65 8.94 7.37
CA ALA A 15 17.83 9.56 8.00
C ALA A 15 18.19 8.92 9.35
N ARG A 16 17.19 8.39 10.06
CA ARG A 16 17.35 7.68 11.34
C ARG A 16 16.28 6.59 11.49
N PRO A 17 16.53 5.56 12.31
CA PRO A 17 15.53 4.54 12.59
C PRO A 17 14.20 5.10 13.11
N LEU A 18 13.10 4.50 12.66
CA LEU A 18 11.75 4.73 13.17
C LEU A 18 11.30 3.52 13.99
N THR A 19 10.55 3.73 15.07
CA THR A 19 9.90 2.66 15.84
C THR A 19 8.46 3.07 16.14
N ILE A 20 7.51 2.18 15.85
CA ILE A 20 6.08 2.35 16.14
C ILE A 20 5.50 1.04 16.62
N ASP A 21 4.72 1.10 17.70
CA ASP A 21 3.92 -0.02 18.19
C ASP A 21 2.44 0.18 17.84
N GLY A 22 1.74 -0.93 17.63
CA GLY A 22 0.28 -0.91 17.50
C GLY A 22 -0.32 -2.30 17.55
N HIS A 23 -1.54 -2.43 17.05
CA HIS A 23 -2.24 -3.71 16.91
C HIS A 23 -2.55 -3.99 15.45
N GLY A 24 -2.45 -5.24 15.03
CA GLY A 24 -2.94 -5.68 13.71
C GLY A 24 -4.47 -5.61 13.60
N LEU A 25 -4.99 -5.25 12.43
CA LEU A 25 -6.42 -5.19 12.14
C LEU A 25 -7.09 -6.58 12.24
N HIS A 26 -6.43 -7.60 11.71
CA HIS A 26 -6.98 -8.93 11.52
C HIS A 26 -6.60 -9.89 12.66
N THR A 27 -5.35 -9.86 13.11
CA THR A 27 -4.87 -10.67 14.24
C THR A 27 -5.38 -10.11 15.57
N GLY A 28 -5.47 -8.78 15.71
CA GLY A 28 -5.62 -8.09 16.99
C GLY A 28 -4.37 -8.13 17.88
N ARG A 29 -3.29 -8.80 17.44
CA ARG A 29 -2.05 -8.94 18.20
C ARG A 29 -1.31 -7.60 18.22
N ARG A 30 -0.64 -7.31 19.34
CA ARG A 30 0.32 -6.22 19.41
C ARG A 30 1.51 -6.55 18.51
N VAL A 31 2.03 -5.53 17.84
CA VAL A 31 3.20 -5.59 16.96
C VAL A 31 4.04 -4.33 17.16
N GLY A 32 5.33 -4.51 17.29
CA GLY A 32 6.35 -3.48 17.15
C GLY A 32 6.91 -3.50 15.74
N VAL A 33 6.96 -2.33 15.10
CA VAL A 33 7.60 -2.12 13.80
C VAL A 33 8.81 -1.23 13.97
N ARG A 34 9.96 -1.66 13.45
CA ARG A 34 11.16 -0.83 13.31
C ARG A 34 11.49 -0.67 11.84
N ILE A 35 11.69 0.57 11.40
CA ILE A 35 12.11 0.87 10.02
C ILE A 35 13.53 1.42 10.10
N LEU A 36 14.47 0.69 9.53
CA LEU A 36 15.88 1.02 9.53
C LEU A 36 16.28 1.62 8.17
N PRO A 37 17.19 2.60 8.16
CA PRO A 37 17.88 2.99 6.95
C PRO A 37 18.54 1.78 6.29
N ALA A 38 18.57 1.75 4.97
CA ALA A 38 19.22 0.70 4.20
C ALA A 38 20.00 1.32 3.05
N HIS A 39 21.26 0.94 2.93
CA HIS A 39 22.13 1.35 1.83
C HIS A 39 22.31 0.16 0.88
N PRO A 40 22.11 0.35 -0.45
CA PRO A 40 22.36 -0.71 -1.44
C PRO A 40 23.75 -1.35 -1.34
N GLU A 41 24.75 -0.57 -0.91
CA GLU A 41 26.13 -1.03 -0.67
C GLU A 41 26.23 -2.11 0.41
N ASP A 42 25.29 -2.14 1.36
CA ASP A 42 25.19 -3.16 2.41
C ASP A 42 24.44 -4.42 1.93
N GLY A 43 24.16 -4.52 0.63
CA GLY A 43 23.46 -5.66 0.01
C GLY A 43 21.94 -5.67 0.21
N VAL A 44 21.35 -4.54 0.65
CA VAL A 44 19.89 -4.41 0.81
C VAL A 44 19.33 -3.39 -0.18
N THR A 45 18.56 -3.89 -1.15
CA THR A 45 17.89 -3.07 -2.17
C THR A 45 16.37 -3.13 -2.01
N GLY A 46 15.69 -2.02 -2.33
CA GLY A 46 14.25 -1.90 -2.15
C GLY A 46 13.79 -1.91 -0.69
N ILE A 47 12.49 -2.14 -0.51
CA ILE A 47 11.88 -2.33 0.80
C ILE A 47 11.94 -3.82 1.15
N VAL A 48 12.49 -4.15 2.30
CA VAL A 48 12.67 -5.53 2.75
C VAL A 48 12.05 -5.70 4.13
N PHE A 49 11.05 -6.56 4.23
CA PHE A 49 10.46 -6.94 5.51
C PHE A 49 11.31 -8.02 6.21
N ARG A 50 11.43 -7.94 7.53
CA ARG A 50 12.02 -8.98 8.37
C ARG A 50 11.05 -9.37 9.47
N ARG A 51 10.71 -10.66 9.53
CA ARG A 51 10.04 -11.22 10.71
C ARG A 51 11.08 -11.51 11.76
N VAL A 52 10.95 -10.86 12.91
CA VAL A 52 11.87 -10.99 14.04
C VAL A 52 11.12 -11.61 15.22
N GLU A 53 11.78 -12.45 15.99
CA GLU A 53 11.23 -12.98 17.24
C GLU A 53 12.38 -13.21 18.22
N HIS A 54 12.27 -12.68 19.44
CA HIS A 54 13.32 -12.74 20.47
C HIS A 54 14.73 -12.33 19.95
N GLY A 55 14.80 -11.29 19.12
CA GLY A 55 16.05 -10.78 18.55
C GLY A 55 16.62 -11.61 17.40
N ARG A 56 15.95 -12.69 16.95
CA ARG A 56 16.35 -13.50 15.81
C ARG A 56 15.49 -13.20 14.59
N THR A 57 16.11 -13.01 13.44
CA THR A 57 15.39 -12.93 12.16
C THR A 57 14.90 -14.33 11.76
N LEU A 58 13.59 -14.50 11.73
CA LEU A 58 12.91 -15.72 11.30
C LEU A 58 12.81 -15.81 9.77
N ALA A 59 12.57 -14.68 9.10
CA ALA A 59 12.52 -14.60 7.65
C ALA A 59 12.83 -13.19 7.15
N THR A 60 13.43 -13.13 5.96
CA THR A 60 13.63 -11.91 5.18
C THR A 60 12.76 -12.00 3.93
N LEU A 61 11.91 -11.00 3.73
CA LEU A 61 10.86 -10.95 2.72
C LEU A 61 11.04 -9.65 1.93
N PRO A 62 11.82 -9.64 0.84
CA PRO A 62 11.84 -8.49 -0.06
C PRO A 62 10.42 -8.21 -0.57
N VAL A 63 10.10 -6.95 -0.79
CA VAL A 63 8.87 -6.57 -1.51
C VAL A 63 9.03 -7.05 -2.95
N ASP A 64 8.51 -8.25 -3.19
CA ASP A 64 8.61 -8.97 -4.45
C ASP A 64 7.23 -9.57 -4.77
N PRO A 65 6.66 -9.27 -5.96
CA PRO A 65 5.43 -9.89 -6.45
C PRO A 65 5.42 -11.42 -6.36
N ALA A 66 6.57 -12.09 -6.52
CA ALA A 66 6.69 -13.54 -6.42
C ALA A 66 6.42 -14.08 -5.00
N LEU A 67 6.60 -13.25 -3.97
CA LEU A 67 6.30 -13.58 -2.58
C LEU A 67 4.87 -13.22 -2.19
N ARG A 68 4.13 -12.48 -3.02
CA ARG A 68 2.75 -12.09 -2.74
C ARG A 68 1.85 -13.33 -2.67
N ARG A 69 0.98 -13.39 -1.67
CA ARG A 69 -0.06 -14.42 -1.56
C ARG A 69 -1.43 -13.77 -1.40
N ALA A 70 -2.45 -14.44 -1.95
CA ALA A 70 -3.83 -14.01 -1.77
C ALA A 70 -4.19 -14.07 -0.28
N GLN A 71 -4.66 -12.94 0.24
CA GLN A 71 -5.10 -12.79 1.62
C GLN A 71 -6.36 -11.91 1.61
N PRO A 72 -7.48 -12.36 2.20
CA PRO A 72 -8.67 -11.54 2.26
C PRO A 72 -8.41 -10.22 3.00
N LEU A 73 -8.88 -9.12 2.41
CA LEU A 73 -8.91 -7.76 2.98
C LEU A 73 -7.56 -7.05 3.18
N CYS A 74 -6.43 -7.65 2.78
CA CYS A 74 -5.13 -6.98 2.84
C CYS A 74 -4.12 -7.63 1.88
N THR A 75 -2.93 -7.03 1.75
CA THR A 75 -1.81 -7.58 1.00
C THR A 75 -0.84 -8.32 1.93
N MET A 76 -0.37 -9.48 1.47
CA MET A 76 0.51 -10.36 2.23
C MET A 76 1.70 -10.83 1.39
N LEU A 77 2.88 -10.85 2.00
CA LEU A 77 4.06 -11.56 1.51
C LEU A 77 4.31 -12.79 2.37
N ARG A 78 4.70 -13.91 1.75
CA ARG A 78 5.02 -15.15 2.45
C ARG A 78 6.09 -15.93 1.70
N ASN A 79 7.11 -16.39 2.42
CA ASN A 79 8.16 -17.24 1.87
C ASN A 79 7.70 -18.71 1.72
N ALA A 80 8.60 -19.56 1.22
CA ALA A 80 8.36 -20.99 1.04
C ALA A 80 8.12 -21.73 2.37
N ASP A 81 8.75 -21.29 3.46
CA ASP A 81 8.61 -21.86 4.80
C ASP A 81 7.30 -21.46 5.51
N GLY A 82 6.43 -20.69 4.83
CA GLY A 82 5.15 -20.24 5.36
C GLY A 82 5.22 -19.03 6.29
N ILE A 83 6.41 -18.44 6.50
CA ILE A 83 6.60 -17.23 7.30
C ILE A 83 6.27 -16.01 6.44
N GLY A 84 5.46 -15.10 6.98
CA GLY A 84 4.96 -13.95 6.23
C GLY A 84 4.71 -12.70 7.06
N VAL A 85 4.44 -11.63 6.32
CA VAL A 85 3.96 -10.33 6.81
C VAL A 85 2.71 -9.95 6.02
N ARG A 86 1.73 -9.33 6.68
CA ARG A 86 0.47 -8.90 6.04
C ARG A 86 0.05 -7.50 6.46
N THR A 87 -0.92 -6.96 5.74
CA THR A 87 -1.43 -5.58 5.93
C THR A 87 -0.36 -4.54 5.64
N ILE A 88 0.48 -4.83 4.64
CA ILE A 88 1.64 -4.00 4.28
C ILE A 88 1.27 -2.78 3.42
N GLU A 89 0.09 -2.78 2.81
CA GLU A 89 -0.36 -1.79 1.82
C GLU A 89 -0.26 -0.34 2.32
N HIS A 90 -0.72 -0.03 3.53
CA HIS A 90 -0.68 1.35 4.05
C HIS A 90 0.76 1.82 4.28
N LEU A 91 1.61 0.93 4.81
CA LEU A 91 3.00 1.24 5.06
C LEU A 91 3.77 1.42 3.75
N LEU A 92 3.55 0.54 2.76
CA LEU A 92 4.17 0.66 1.44
C LEU A 92 3.74 1.95 0.73
N ALA A 93 2.45 2.31 0.79
CA ALA A 93 1.97 3.57 0.25
C ALA A 93 2.67 4.77 0.91
N SER A 94 2.85 4.71 2.24
CA SER A 94 3.49 5.78 3.02
C SER A 94 4.98 5.90 2.72
N LEU A 95 5.71 4.78 2.60
CA LEU A 95 7.12 4.76 2.23
C LEU A 95 7.35 5.32 0.83
N LEU A 96 6.52 4.91 -0.15
CA LEU A 96 6.55 5.43 -1.51
C LEU A 96 6.29 6.94 -1.54
N ALA A 97 5.27 7.41 -0.84
CA ALA A 97 4.92 8.83 -0.78
C ALA A 97 5.93 9.68 0.01
N CYS A 98 6.66 9.09 0.96
CA CYS A 98 7.78 9.73 1.64
C CYS A 98 9.12 9.54 0.89
N GLU A 99 9.07 8.95 -0.31
CA GLU A 99 10.21 8.77 -1.20
C GLU A 99 11.35 7.97 -0.56
N ILE A 100 10.98 6.96 0.24
CA ILE A 100 11.87 5.95 0.77
C ILE A 100 11.91 4.81 -0.24
N ASP A 101 13.04 4.69 -0.94
CA ASP A 101 13.30 3.64 -1.94
C ASP A 101 13.94 2.41 -1.29
N HIS A 102 14.70 2.60 -0.21
CA HIS A 102 15.42 1.54 0.50
C HIS A 102 15.13 1.59 1.99
N ALA A 103 14.67 0.48 2.57
CA ALA A 103 14.51 0.33 4.01
C ALA A 103 14.41 -1.14 4.43
N ILE A 104 14.85 -1.43 5.65
CA ILE A 104 14.54 -2.70 6.32
C ILE A 104 13.39 -2.44 7.29
N VAL A 105 12.30 -3.19 7.14
CA VAL A 105 11.12 -3.12 8.02
C VAL A 105 11.06 -4.37 8.88
N GLU A 106 11.44 -4.25 10.14
CA GLU A 106 11.38 -5.34 11.11
C GLU A 106 10.03 -5.36 11.82
N LEU A 107 9.42 -6.56 11.93
CA LEU A 107 8.20 -6.80 12.68
C LEU A 107 8.40 -7.95 13.66
N ASP A 108 7.99 -7.72 14.90
CA ASP A 108 7.97 -8.77 15.93
C ASP A 108 6.71 -9.67 15.90
N ALA A 109 5.78 -9.41 14.97
CA ALA A 109 4.57 -10.20 14.72
C ALA A 109 4.23 -10.27 13.22
N GLU A 110 3.24 -11.09 12.82
CA GLU A 110 2.93 -11.33 11.40
C GLU A 110 2.18 -10.21 10.65
N GLU A 111 1.79 -9.13 11.31
CA GLU A 111 0.89 -8.13 10.72
C GLU A 111 1.32 -6.72 11.08
N VAL A 112 1.46 -5.85 10.08
CA VAL A 112 1.73 -4.41 10.27
C VAL A 112 0.57 -3.79 11.07
N PRO A 113 0.84 -2.90 12.05
CA PRO A 113 -0.22 -2.33 12.86
C PRO A 113 -1.12 -1.41 12.02
N ILE A 114 -2.42 -1.49 12.27
CA ILE A 114 -3.41 -0.69 11.55
C ILE A 114 -3.40 0.79 11.95
N LEU A 115 -2.82 1.10 13.12
CA LEU A 115 -2.79 2.43 13.74
C LEU A 115 -4.20 3.03 13.81
N ASP A 116 -4.45 4.14 13.12
CA ASP A 116 -5.76 4.79 13.06
C ASP A 116 -6.58 4.39 11.82
N GLY A 117 -6.12 3.40 11.05
CA GLY A 117 -6.76 2.93 9.83
C GLY A 117 -6.32 3.64 8.57
N SER A 118 -5.55 4.71 8.68
CA SER A 118 -5.10 5.54 7.57
C SER A 118 -3.57 5.46 7.39
N ALA A 119 -3.02 6.22 6.45
CA ALA A 119 -1.58 6.35 6.26
C ALA A 119 -0.98 7.57 6.97
N THR A 120 -1.79 8.49 7.51
CA THR A 120 -1.30 9.70 8.19
C THR A 120 -0.28 9.41 9.30
N PRO A 121 -0.53 8.47 10.25
CA PRO A 121 0.44 8.19 11.31
C PRO A 121 1.78 7.68 10.77
N TRP A 122 1.77 6.91 9.68
CA TRP A 122 2.99 6.44 9.03
C TRP A 122 3.74 7.60 8.35
N VAL A 123 3.05 8.41 7.56
CA VAL A 123 3.63 9.57 6.87
C VAL A 123 4.27 10.54 7.86
N ASP A 124 3.56 10.88 8.94
CA ASP A 124 4.06 11.82 9.95
C ASP A 124 5.32 11.29 10.63
N ALA A 125 5.32 10.01 11.00
CA ALA A 125 6.45 9.39 11.67
C ALA A 125 7.67 9.23 10.76
N ILE A 126 7.48 8.84 9.49
CA ILE A 126 8.56 8.74 8.50
C ILE A 126 9.16 10.13 8.25
N ARG A 127 8.32 11.16 8.07
CA ARG A 127 8.78 12.55 7.87
C ARG A 127 9.53 13.09 9.09
N ALA A 128 9.08 12.76 10.30
CA ALA A 128 9.78 13.14 11.53
C ALA A 128 11.17 12.48 11.64
N CYS A 129 11.36 11.28 11.09
CA CYS A 129 12.67 10.66 10.97
C CYS A 129 13.53 11.29 9.88
N GLY A 130 12.93 11.91 8.87
CA GLY A 130 13.63 12.53 7.77
C GLY A 130 14.10 11.53 6.72
N ARG A 131 14.51 12.07 5.58
CA ARG A 131 14.98 11.31 4.41
C ARG A 131 16.40 11.75 4.06
N VAL A 132 17.26 10.79 3.75
CA VAL A 132 18.60 11.00 3.18
C VAL A 132 18.60 10.54 1.73
N ALA A 133 19.14 11.37 0.84
CA ALA A 133 19.36 11.01 -0.55
C ALA A 133 20.57 10.07 -0.67
N LEU A 134 20.45 9.04 -1.51
CA LEU A 134 21.50 8.08 -1.80
C LEU A 134 22.22 8.43 -3.11
N ASP A 135 23.41 7.86 -3.30
CA ASP A 135 24.21 8.09 -4.52
C ASP A 135 23.69 7.31 -5.75
N ALA A 136 22.38 7.35 -6.00
CA ALA A 136 21.75 6.68 -7.14
C ALA A 136 20.55 7.49 -7.68
N PRO A 137 20.32 7.53 -9.00
CA PRO A 137 19.16 8.19 -9.57
C PRO A 137 17.86 7.48 -9.18
N LYS A 138 16.81 8.26 -8.91
CA LYS A 138 15.48 7.71 -8.66
C LYS A 138 14.96 7.05 -9.93
N ARG A 139 14.42 5.84 -9.77
CA ARG A 139 13.90 5.03 -10.86
C ARG A 139 12.38 5.10 -10.87
N PHE A 140 11.81 5.13 -12.06
CA PHE A 140 10.38 5.06 -12.30
C PHE A 140 10.10 3.94 -13.31
N ILE A 141 8.91 3.35 -13.24
CA ILE A 141 8.41 2.44 -14.27
C ILE A 141 7.61 3.27 -15.28
N ARG A 142 8.16 3.46 -16.47
CA ARG A 142 7.47 4.14 -17.57
C ARG A 142 6.68 3.14 -18.39
N VAL A 143 5.36 3.35 -18.46
CA VAL A 143 4.47 2.52 -19.27
C VAL A 143 4.52 2.98 -20.72
N LEU A 144 4.65 2.03 -21.64
CA LEU A 144 4.86 2.24 -23.08
C LEU A 144 3.62 1.94 -23.90
N ARG A 145 2.76 1.03 -23.43
CA ARG A 145 1.46 0.74 -24.05
C ARG A 145 0.41 0.36 -23.01
N PRO A 146 -0.89 0.50 -23.31
CA PRO A 146 -1.94 0.13 -22.38
C PRO A 146 -1.96 -1.37 -22.04
N LEU A 147 -2.30 -1.69 -20.79
CA LEU A 147 -2.68 -3.01 -20.33
C LEU A 147 -4.00 -2.93 -19.57
N VAL A 148 -4.81 -3.99 -19.67
CA VAL A 148 -6.13 -4.07 -19.01
C VAL A 148 -6.28 -5.44 -18.37
N VAL A 149 -6.76 -5.45 -17.12
CA VAL A 149 -7.15 -6.66 -16.39
C VAL A 149 -8.59 -6.51 -15.95
N THR A 150 -9.41 -7.52 -16.19
CA THR A 150 -10.83 -7.54 -15.84
C THR A 150 -11.18 -8.76 -15.00
N ASP A 151 -12.21 -8.63 -14.16
CA ASP A 151 -12.79 -9.74 -13.40
C ASP A 151 -14.29 -9.54 -13.22
N GLY A 152 -15.06 -10.60 -13.41
CA GLY A 152 -16.53 -10.57 -13.34
C GLY A 152 -17.20 -9.82 -14.48
N ASP A 153 -18.54 -9.94 -14.53
CA ASP A 153 -19.37 -9.42 -15.61
C ASP A 153 -20.49 -8.50 -15.09
N GLY A 154 -21.09 -7.72 -15.99
CA GLY A 154 -22.24 -6.86 -15.73
C GLY A 154 -22.04 -5.95 -14.51
N ASN A 155 -23.00 -5.98 -13.58
CA ASN A 155 -22.98 -5.16 -12.37
C ASN A 155 -21.96 -5.60 -11.32
N GLN A 156 -21.12 -6.62 -11.57
CA GLN A 156 -20.02 -7.04 -10.69
C GLN A 156 -18.65 -6.88 -11.34
N ARG A 157 -18.60 -6.33 -12.56
CA ARG A 157 -17.38 -6.09 -13.30
C ARG A 157 -16.39 -5.24 -12.50
N ARG A 158 -15.15 -5.71 -12.46
CA ARG A 158 -13.96 -5.01 -11.97
C ARG A 158 -13.01 -4.83 -13.16
N GLU A 159 -12.36 -3.68 -13.21
CA GLU A 159 -11.39 -3.39 -14.26
C GLU A 159 -10.23 -2.59 -13.69
N MET A 160 -9.02 -2.96 -14.08
CA MET A 160 -7.81 -2.19 -13.86
C MET A 160 -7.18 -1.94 -15.23
N ARG A 161 -6.89 -0.69 -15.54
CA ARG A 161 -6.21 -0.28 -16.75
C ARG A 161 -5.00 0.56 -16.37
N ILE A 162 -3.87 0.31 -17.03
CA ILE A 162 -2.69 1.16 -16.93
C ILE A 162 -2.29 1.59 -18.34
N GLU A 163 -2.00 2.88 -18.54
CA GLU A 163 -1.63 3.43 -19.85
C GLU A 163 -0.55 4.49 -19.76
N PRO A 164 0.19 4.77 -20.85
CA PRO A 164 1.27 5.76 -20.85
C PRO A 164 0.80 7.13 -20.40
N ALA A 165 1.50 7.73 -19.44
CA ALA A 165 1.31 9.11 -19.04
C ALA A 165 2.65 9.70 -18.57
N PRO A 166 2.86 11.02 -18.68
CA PRO A 166 4.10 11.66 -18.26
C PRO A 166 4.25 11.77 -16.73
N ARG A 167 3.19 11.49 -15.97
CA ARG A 167 3.10 11.60 -14.51
C ARG A 167 2.52 10.32 -13.93
N TYR A 168 2.62 10.15 -12.61
CA TYR A 168 1.88 9.13 -11.89
C TYR A 168 0.45 9.66 -11.69
N GLU A 169 -0.53 9.12 -12.41
CA GLU A 169 -1.93 9.55 -12.34
C GLU A 169 -2.83 8.37 -11.96
N LEU A 170 -3.88 8.63 -11.17
CA LEU A 170 -4.87 7.63 -10.79
C LEU A 170 -6.29 8.14 -11.07
N SER A 171 -7.17 7.24 -11.49
CA SER A 171 -8.60 7.48 -11.64
C SER A 171 -9.34 6.30 -11.06
N VAL A 172 -9.92 6.45 -9.86
CA VAL A 172 -10.50 5.35 -9.11
C VAL A 172 -11.99 5.57 -8.95
N ARG A 173 -12.80 4.67 -9.51
CA ARG A 173 -14.24 4.61 -9.30
C ARG A 173 -14.57 3.46 -8.37
N ASN A 174 -15.31 3.75 -7.31
CA ASN A 174 -15.80 2.73 -6.39
C ASN A 174 -17.24 3.06 -5.99
N ASP A 175 -18.12 2.07 -6.03
CA ASP A 175 -19.45 2.20 -5.43
C ASP A 175 -19.53 1.45 -4.10
N LEU A 176 -20.42 1.95 -3.25
CA LEU A 176 -20.75 1.30 -2.00
C LEU A 176 -22.25 1.46 -1.75
N ARG A 177 -22.95 0.33 -1.58
CA ARG A 177 -24.41 0.32 -1.33
C ARG A 177 -24.80 1.34 -0.25
N GLY A 178 -25.75 2.23 -0.55
CA GLY A 178 -26.18 3.25 0.43
C GLY A 178 -25.26 4.47 0.57
N PHE A 179 -24.15 4.53 -0.17
CA PHE A 179 -23.30 5.71 -0.33
C PHE A 179 -23.16 6.13 -1.81
N GLY A 180 -23.58 5.28 -2.75
CA GLY A 180 -23.60 5.58 -4.18
C GLY A 180 -22.23 5.36 -4.83
N ASP A 181 -22.08 5.94 -6.01
CA ASP A 181 -20.84 5.95 -6.78
C ASP A 181 -19.93 7.08 -6.26
N MET A 182 -18.65 6.78 -6.11
CA MET A 182 -17.62 7.73 -5.72
C MET A 182 -16.47 7.67 -6.72
N HIS A 183 -15.81 8.80 -6.96
CA HIS A 183 -14.74 8.90 -7.94
C HIS A 183 -13.62 9.83 -7.44
N TRP A 184 -12.39 9.34 -7.52
CA TRP A 184 -11.20 10.17 -7.33
C TRP A 184 -10.39 10.21 -8.64
N ASP A 185 -9.95 11.39 -9.05
CA ASP A 185 -9.08 11.60 -10.22
C ASP A 185 -7.99 12.60 -9.87
N GLY A 186 -6.74 12.28 -10.17
CA GLY A 186 -5.64 13.21 -9.93
C GLY A 186 -4.25 12.64 -10.17
N ALA A 187 -3.27 13.54 -10.15
CA ALA A 187 -1.86 13.19 -10.17
C ALA A 187 -1.37 12.89 -8.75
N LEU A 188 -0.66 11.78 -8.59
CA LEU A 188 0.01 11.42 -7.35
C LEU A 188 1.36 12.15 -7.24
N THR A 189 1.50 12.94 -6.19
CA THR A 189 2.76 13.51 -5.72
C THR A 189 2.91 13.23 -4.23
N PRO A 190 4.13 13.25 -3.67
CA PRO A 190 4.36 13.17 -2.22
C PRO A 190 3.49 14.14 -1.39
N ALA A 191 3.30 15.36 -1.88
CA ALA A 191 2.46 16.37 -1.24
C ALA A 191 0.97 15.99 -1.31
N ALA A 192 0.46 15.69 -2.51
CA ALA A 192 -0.94 15.34 -2.73
C ALA A 192 -1.33 14.05 -1.97
N PHE A 193 -0.44 13.06 -1.89
CA PHE A 193 -0.70 11.87 -1.09
C PHE A 193 -0.96 12.22 0.37
N ALA A 194 -0.09 13.04 0.98
CA ALA A 194 -0.19 13.37 2.39
C ALA A 194 -1.46 14.18 2.74
N THR A 195 -1.91 15.06 1.84
CA THR A 195 -3.10 15.90 2.09
C THR A 195 -4.40 15.20 1.70
N ASP A 196 -4.41 14.53 0.55
CA ASP A 196 -5.66 14.15 -0.12
C ASP A 196 -6.00 12.68 0.10
N ILE A 197 -5.01 11.83 0.41
CA ILE A 197 -5.14 10.37 0.47
C ILE A 197 -4.85 9.85 1.88
N ALA A 198 -3.72 10.25 2.46
CA ALA A 198 -3.21 9.68 3.71
C ALA A 198 -4.20 9.69 4.88
N PRO A 199 -5.09 10.70 5.06
CA PRO A 199 -6.05 10.72 6.18
C PRO A 199 -7.21 9.72 6.06
N SER A 200 -7.39 9.08 4.90
CA SER A 200 -8.54 8.21 4.63
C SER A 200 -8.42 6.84 5.32
N ARG A 201 -9.36 6.56 6.23
CA ARG A 201 -9.34 5.34 7.03
C ARG A 201 -9.89 4.14 6.28
N SER A 202 -9.38 2.97 6.64
CA SER A 202 -10.02 1.69 6.34
C SER A 202 -11.45 1.66 6.85
N TYR A 203 -12.32 0.97 6.13
CA TYR A 203 -13.76 1.06 6.36
C TYR A 203 -14.42 -0.31 6.26
N GLY A 204 -15.51 -0.46 7.02
CA GLY A 204 -16.23 -1.72 7.08
C GLY A 204 -17.60 -1.57 7.70
N ARG A 205 -18.54 -2.44 7.32
CA ARG A 205 -19.86 -2.48 7.96
C ARG A 205 -19.80 -3.30 9.23
N VAL A 206 -20.19 -2.69 10.34
CA VAL A 206 -20.19 -3.33 11.67
C VAL A 206 -20.98 -4.64 11.66
N LYS A 207 -22.13 -4.68 10.96
CA LYS A 207 -22.98 -5.88 10.86
C LYS A 207 -22.26 -7.11 10.27
N TRP A 208 -21.21 -6.91 9.47
CA TRP A 208 -20.45 -8.01 8.85
C TRP A 208 -19.18 -8.37 9.63
N ALA A 209 -18.75 -7.53 10.57
CA ALA A 209 -17.53 -7.77 11.33
C ALA A 209 -17.65 -9.02 12.22
N VAL A 210 -18.70 -9.14 13.03
CA VAL A 210 -18.90 -10.30 13.92
C VAL A 210 -19.02 -11.63 13.14
N PRO A 211 -19.87 -11.74 12.09
CA PRO A 211 -19.90 -12.95 11.26
C PRO A 211 -18.53 -13.30 10.66
N ALA A 212 -17.77 -12.31 10.18
CA ALA A 212 -16.44 -12.54 9.63
C ALA A 212 -15.46 -13.06 10.69
N ILE A 213 -15.45 -12.48 11.90
CA ILE A 213 -14.61 -12.92 13.02
C ILE A 213 -14.92 -14.37 13.39
N VAL A 214 -16.20 -14.73 13.51
CA VAL A 214 -16.64 -16.10 13.83
C VAL A 214 -16.19 -17.07 12.73
N ALA A 215 -16.44 -16.73 11.47
CA ALA A 215 -16.07 -17.57 10.34
C ALA A 215 -14.54 -17.72 10.22
N GLY A 216 -13.77 -16.67 10.53
CA GLY A 216 -12.32 -16.70 10.58
C GLY A 216 -11.80 -17.58 11.72
N TYR A 217 -12.41 -17.50 12.90
CA TYR A 217 -12.11 -18.39 14.03
C TYR A 217 -12.29 -19.87 13.66
N LEU A 218 -13.43 -20.23 13.05
CA LEU A 218 -13.73 -21.60 12.62
C LEU A 218 -12.75 -22.13 11.56
N ARG A 219 -12.19 -21.24 10.73
CA ARG A 219 -11.22 -21.60 9.67
C ARG A 219 -9.76 -21.47 10.10
N GLY A 220 -9.48 -21.05 11.33
CA GLY A 220 -8.12 -20.75 11.78
C GLY A 220 -7.47 -19.55 11.08
N VAL A 221 -8.26 -18.65 10.48
CA VAL A 221 -7.79 -17.45 9.78
C VAL A 221 -8.22 -16.20 10.57
N PRO A 222 -7.35 -15.59 11.38
CA PRO A 222 -7.68 -14.39 12.14
C PRO A 222 -8.05 -13.25 11.19
N ILE A 223 -9.24 -12.68 11.38
CA ILE A 223 -9.81 -11.61 10.56
C ILE A 223 -10.58 -10.63 11.45
N LEU A 224 -10.38 -9.33 11.23
CA LEU A 224 -11.03 -8.21 11.92
C LEU A 224 -11.01 -8.23 13.47
N ARG A 225 -10.14 -9.02 14.12
CA ARG A 225 -10.08 -9.10 15.60
C ARG A 225 -9.60 -7.81 16.26
N GLY A 226 -8.85 -6.98 15.53
CA GLY A 226 -8.37 -5.67 15.96
C GLY A 226 -9.22 -4.50 15.45
N ALA A 227 -10.30 -4.75 14.71
CA ALA A 227 -11.14 -3.70 14.15
C ALA A 227 -11.88 -2.94 15.27
N ARG A 228 -11.71 -1.62 15.31
CA ARG A 228 -12.31 -0.72 16.30
C ARG A 228 -12.74 0.58 15.63
N PRO A 229 -13.70 1.34 16.19
CA PRO A 229 -14.08 2.66 15.66
C PRO A 229 -12.92 3.66 15.59
N SER A 230 -11.88 3.50 16.42
CA SER A 230 -10.69 4.33 16.42
C SER A 230 -9.77 4.10 15.22
N CYS A 231 -9.84 2.92 14.58
CA CYS A 231 -8.98 2.54 13.45
C CYS A 231 -9.75 2.20 12.17
N THR A 232 -11.07 2.38 12.17
CA THR A 232 -11.90 2.11 11.00
C THR A 232 -13.05 3.10 10.92
N ALA A 233 -13.34 3.60 9.72
CA ALA A 233 -14.61 4.25 9.41
C ALA A 233 -15.74 3.20 9.49
N SER A 234 -16.27 3.04 10.70
CA SER A 234 -17.28 2.03 11.03
C SER A 234 -18.66 2.42 10.50
N ILE A 235 -19.19 1.60 9.60
CA ILE A 235 -20.47 1.85 8.94
C ILE A 235 -21.62 1.14 9.68
N VAL A 236 -22.60 1.92 10.11
CA VAL A 236 -23.86 1.44 10.71
C VAL A 236 -25.03 1.95 9.86
N GLY A 237 -25.78 1.02 9.26
CA GLY A 237 -26.76 1.36 8.23
C GLY A 237 -26.06 2.00 7.01
N ASN A 238 -26.43 3.26 6.73
CA ASN A 238 -25.83 4.11 5.68
C ASN A 238 -25.14 5.35 6.29
N ARG A 239 -24.59 5.22 7.50
CA ARG A 239 -23.85 6.30 8.18
C ARG A 239 -22.51 5.80 8.70
N VAL A 240 -21.54 6.70 8.80
CA VAL A 240 -20.24 6.47 9.41
C VAL A 240 -20.26 6.97 10.84
N LEU A 241 -19.91 6.12 11.81
CA LEU A 241 -19.78 6.54 13.20
C LEU A 241 -18.68 7.60 13.33
N GLY A 242 -19.00 8.75 13.92
CA GLY A 242 -18.09 9.89 14.04
C GLY A 242 -17.86 10.67 12.74
N GLY A 243 -18.56 10.32 11.64
CA GLY A 243 -18.42 11.01 10.36
C GLY A 243 -17.20 10.59 9.53
N MET A 244 -17.15 11.10 8.30
CA MET A 244 -15.99 10.96 7.42
C MET A 244 -14.94 12.02 7.73
N ARG A 245 -13.65 11.70 7.58
CA ARG A 245 -12.54 12.65 7.72
C ARG A 245 -12.34 13.51 6.48
N LEU A 246 -12.69 12.95 5.32
CA LEU A 246 -12.55 13.58 4.01
C LEU A 246 -13.83 13.39 3.20
N PRO A 247 -14.14 14.31 2.27
CA PRO A 247 -15.10 14.04 1.21
C PRO A 247 -14.70 12.78 0.45
N GLU A 248 -15.67 11.88 0.26
CA GLU A 248 -15.46 10.59 -0.42
C GLU A 248 -14.31 9.75 0.20
N GLU A 249 -14.21 9.75 1.53
CA GLU A 249 -13.15 9.02 2.27
C GLU A 249 -12.95 7.57 1.80
N PHE A 250 -14.02 6.87 1.42
CA PHE A 250 -13.94 5.47 0.98
C PHE A 250 -13.21 5.28 -0.34
N VAL A 251 -13.43 6.14 -1.35
CA VAL A 251 -12.71 6.00 -2.63
C VAL A 251 -11.26 6.46 -2.46
N ARG A 252 -11.01 7.47 -1.63
CA ARG A 252 -9.64 7.89 -1.26
C ARG A 252 -8.87 6.78 -0.53
N HIS A 253 -9.55 6.03 0.32
CA HIS A 253 -8.94 4.85 0.94
C HIS A 253 -8.63 3.75 -0.09
N ARG A 254 -9.48 3.56 -1.10
CA ARG A 254 -9.17 2.67 -2.23
C ARG A 254 -8.00 3.14 -3.08
N VAL A 255 -7.80 4.46 -3.21
CA VAL A 255 -6.59 5.03 -3.81
C VAL A 255 -5.37 4.72 -2.93
N LEU A 256 -5.47 4.86 -1.61
CA LEU A 256 -4.41 4.49 -0.65
C LEU A 256 -4.02 3.01 -0.82
N ASP A 257 -4.98 2.10 -0.74
CA ASP A 257 -4.78 0.66 -0.96
C ASP A 257 -4.07 0.39 -2.29
N LEU A 258 -4.57 0.99 -3.37
CA LEU A 258 -4.04 0.82 -4.73
C LEU A 258 -2.59 1.29 -4.83
N ILE A 259 -2.24 2.44 -4.26
CA ILE A 259 -0.86 2.95 -4.26
C ILE A 259 0.06 1.98 -3.52
N GLY A 260 -0.39 1.47 -2.37
CA GLY A 260 0.36 0.50 -1.57
C GLY A 260 0.60 -0.82 -2.30
N ASP A 261 -0.40 -1.32 -3.00
CA ASP A 261 -0.30 -2.55 -3.79
C ASP A 261 0.55 -2.36 -5.05
N LEU A 262 0.43 -1.21 -5.74
CA LEU A 262 1.26 -0.89 -6.90
C LEU A 262 2.74 -0.72 -6.53
N ALA A 263 3.05 -0.35 -5.28
CA ALA A 263 4.42 -0.31 -4.78
C ALA A 263 5.10 -1.68 -4.78
N LEU A 264 4.35 -2.79 -4.88
CA LEU A 264 4.91 -4.13 -5.13
C LEU A 264 5.72 -4.20 -6.45
N ALA A 265 5.45 -3.31 -7.41
CA ALA A 265 6.24 -3.21 -8.64
C ALA A 265 7.67 -2.67 -8.41
N GLY A 266 7.94 -2.10 -7.22
CA GLY A 266 9.28 -1.70 -6.80
C GLY A 266 9.68 -0.25 -7.14
N ALA A 267 8.83 0.52 -7.81
CA ALA A 267 9.08 1.94 -8.12
C ALA A 267 7.77 2.71 -8.42
N PRO A 268 7.77 4.06 -8.30
CA PRO A 268 6.67 4.89 -8.77
C PRO A 268 6.47 4.79 -10.29
N LEU A 269 5.24 5.06 -10.76
CA LEU A 269 4.84 4.88 -12.16
C LEU A 269 4.87 6.20 -12.94
N LEU A 270 5.25 6.15 -14.22
CA LEU A 270 4.90 7.17 -15.22
C LEU A 270 3.80 6.59 -16.10
N ALA A 271 2.59 6.69 -15.58
CA ALA A 271 1.41 6.05 -16.13
C ALA A 271 0.15 6.64 -15.52
N ARG A 272 -0.96 6.50 -16.26
CA ARG A 272 -2.30 6.68 -15.72
C ARG A 272 -2.89 5.32 -15.39
N VAL A 273 -3.29 5.12 -14.15
CA VAL A 273 -3.96 3.91 -13.68
C VAL A 273 -5.44 4.22 -13.46
N SER A 274 -6.31 3.61 -14.25
CA SER A 274 -7.76 3.70 -14.10
C SER A 274 -8.30 2.42 -13.45
N ALA A 275 -9.06 2.55 -12.37
CA ALA A 275 -9.55 1.42 -11.57
C ALA A 275 -11.06 1.53 -11.33
N LEU A 276 -11.79 0.50 -11.75
CA LEU A 276 -13.20 0.30 -11.43
C LEU A 276 -13.30 -0.81 -10.37
N ARG A 277 -13.74 -0.43 -9.16
CA ARG A 277 -13.91 -1.32 -8.00
C ARG A 277 -12.62 -2.10 -7.69
N PRO A 278 -11.51 -1.39 -7.41
CA PRO A 278 -10.25 -2.03 -7.07
C PRO A 278 -10.38 -2.93 -5.84
N SER A 279 -9.46 -3.87 -5.75
CA SER A 279 -9.26 -4.75 -4.60
C SER A 279 -7.82 -5.21 -4.62
N HIS A 280 -7.25 -5.63 -3.49
CA HIS A 280 -5.87 -6.11 -3.45
C HIS A 280 -5.56 -7.20 -4.48
N GLU A 281 -6.53 -8.06 -4.81
CA GLU A 281 -6.37 -9.06 -5.86
C GLU A 281 -6.30 -8.44 -7.26
N MET A 282 -7.22 -7.54 -7.60
CA MET A 282 -7.20 -6.85 -8.89
C MET A 282 -5.97 -5.95 -9.05
N ASN A 283 -5.56 -5.27 -7.98
CA ASN A 283 -4.38 -4.43 -7.95
C ASN A 283 -3.12 -5.27 -8.22
N PHE A 284 -3.00 -6.43 -7.56
CA PHE A 284 -1.90 -7.36 -7.79
C PHE A 284 -1.91 -7.92 -9.22
N ARG A 285 -3.08 -8.32 -9.76
CA ARG A 285 -3.17 -8.80 -11.15
C ARG A 285 -2.68 -7.75 -12.15
N LEU A 286 -2.91 -6.47 -11.89
CA LEU A 286 -2.36 -5.39 -12.73
C LEU A 286 -0.83 -5.31 -12.63
N VAL A 287 -0.26 -5.41 -11.43
CA VAL A 287 1.20 -5.46 -11.22
C VAL A 287 1.81 -6.66 -11.94
N ASP A 288 1.22 -7.84 -11.76
CA ASP A 288 1.67 -9.09 -12.37
C ASP A 288 1.62 -9.00 -13.91
N ALA A 289 0.51 -8.51 -14.48
CA ALA A 289 0.38 -8.30 -15.92
C ALA A 289 1.38 -7.28 -16.48
N LEU A 290 1.66 -6.20 -15.74
CA LEU A 290 2.65 -5.20 -16.13
C LEU A 290 4.05 -5.81 -16.18
N LEU A 291 4.47 -6.49 -15.12
CA LEU A 291 5.83 -7.04 -15.02
C LEU A 291 6.04 -8.24 -15.95
N ALA A 292 4.99 -9.00 -16.25
CA ALA A 292 5.02 -10.09 -17.23
C ALA A 292 5.08 -9.62 -18.69
N ALA A 293 4.85 -8.32 -18.95
CA ALA A 293 4.90 -7.72 -20.29
C ALA A 293 6.11 -6.77 -20.42
N PRO A 294 7.33 -7.29 -20.64
CA PRO A 294 8.57 -6.47 -20.67
C PRO A 294 8.61 -5.46 -21.83
N ASP A 295 7.77 -5.63 -22.85
CA ASP A 295 7.59 -4.67 -23.96
C ASP A 295 6.62 -3.53 -23.59
N ALA A 296 5.88 -3.66 -22.49
CA ALA A 296 4.88 -2.69 -22.06
C ALA A 296 5.43 -1.61 -21.12
N TRP A 297 6.66 -1.75 -20.64
CA TRP A 297 7.28 -0.79 -19.74
C TRP A 297 8.80 -0.77 -19.85
N GLN A 298 9.40 0.30 -19.32
CA GLN A 298 10.86 0.39 -19.17
C GLN A 298 11.21 1.20 -17.92
N TRP A 299 12.45 1.04 -17.45
CA TRP A 299 12.99 1.92 -16.41
C TRP A 299 13.20 3.33 -16.96
N ALA A 300 12.82 4.33 -16.18
CA ALA A 300 13.12 5.73 -16.43
C ALA A 300 13.88 6.32 -15.25
N GLU A 301 15.01 6.95 -15.55
CA GLU A 301 15.90 7.61 -14.59
C GLU A 301 16.05 9.07 -14.99
N PHE A 302 16.17 9.93 -13.98
CA PHE A 302 16.27 11.38 -14.16
C PHE A 302 17.51 11.87 -13.43
N PHE A 303 18.48 12.36 -14.20
CA PHE A 303 19.72 12.92 -13.68
C PHE A 303 19.56 14.43 -13.52
N GLU A 304 20.09 14.98 -12.42
CA GLU A 304 20.29 16.41 -12.31
C GLU A 304 21.34 16.84 -13.35
N THR A 305 21.01 17.85 -14.14
CA THR A 305 21.96 18.61 -14.98
C THR A 305 22.76 19.57 -14.13
#